data_AF-A0A370GGT5-F1
#
_entry.id   AF-A0A370GGT5-F1
#
_cell.length_a   1.000
_cell.length_b   1.000
_cell.length_c   1.000
_cell.angle_alpha   90.00
_cell.angle_beta   90.00
_cell.angle_gamma   90.00
#
_symmetry.space_group_name_H-M   'P 1'
#
loop_
_entity.id
_entity.type
_entity.pdbx_description
1 polymer ?
#
loop_
_entity_poly.entity_id
_entity_poly.type
_entity_poly.pdbx_seq_one_letter_code
_entity_poly.pdbx_strand_id
1 'polypeptide(L)'
;MKFPVLKVVGAAALLGSALVSLPVAAHAADGPASIPASPPQHFINTSHDVPGDFGEYRYTVQVDTDVQTDNIYYAHYLYGPDGTGFYSGIQPHTTGKAGVRFSYFGPGATPLHDNCKSGADSGKGVTCAIDDLEYAKGRKYTIAAKRSKDAEGISYTGTITDESTGNTRTIGAWRLPSSFTKFNDSANAFIERFKGIESCGDIPAVQVSYSNVTADGKPIAFEPESHTAGNKPGSGIYTCGDVSDYTVSTDGPGGYDVKSTPAS
;
A
#
# COMPACT_ATOMS: atom_id res chain seq x y z
N MET A 1 16.07 -60.11 53.60
CA MET A 1 15.51 -59.31 54.71
C MET A 1 14.53 -58.30 54.10
N LYS A 2 13.27 -58.32 54.56
CA LYS A 2 12.23 -57.31 54.29
C LYS A 2 12.64 -55.96 54.91
N PHE A 3 12.29 -54.83 54.30
CA PHE A 3 11.24 -53.89 54.76
C PHE A 3 11.12 -52.71 53.75
N PRO A 4 9.93 -52.08 53.66
CA PRO A 4 9.49 -51.23 52.55
C PRO A 4 9.69 -49.74 52.84
N VAL A 5 9.66 -48.88 51.81
CA VAL A 5 9.53 -47.43 51.99
C VAL A 5 8.32 -46.89 51.23
N LEU A 6 7.30 -46.63 52.05
CA LEU A 6 6.33 -45.53 52.07
C LEU A 6 6.01 -44.77 50.77
N LYS A 7 4.74 -44.90 50.34
CA LYS A 7 4.04 -43.95 49.46
C LYS A 7 3.81 -42.63 50.20
N VAL A 8 4.25 -41.51 49.63
CA VAL A 8 3.74 -40.18 49.95
C VAL A 8 2.78 -39.78 48.85
N VAL A 9 1.51 -39.61 49.24
CA VAL A 9 0.44 -39.04 48.43
C VAL A 9 0.56 -37.52 48.53
N GLY A 10 0.92 -36.86 47.42
CA GLY A 10 0.85 -35.41 47.29
C GLY A 10 -0.33 -35.03 46.41
N ALA A 11 -1.39 -34.49 47.03
CA ALA A 11 -2.53 -33.92 46.32
C ALA A 11 -2.11 -32.59 45.67
N ALA A 12 -2.12 -32.53 44.33
CA ALA A 12 -2.04 -31.29 43.59
C ALA A 12 -3.47 -30.78 43.35
N ALA A 13 -3.83 -29.69 44.00
CA ALA A 13 -5.10 -29.00 43.79
C ALA A 13 -5.12 -28.38 42.38
N LEU A 14 -6.04 -28.85 41.54
CA LEU A 14 -6.41 -28.21 40.28
C LEU A 14 -7.23 -26.95 40.59
N LEU A 15 -6.57 -25.80 40.66
CA LEU A 15 -7.23 -24.50 40.55
C LEU A 15 -7.53 -24.24 39.08
N GLY A 16 -8.74 -24.61 38.64
CA GLY A 16 -9.27 -24.24 37.34
C GLY A 16 -9.55 -22.74 37.31
N SER A 17 -8.67 -21.96 36.68
CA SER A 17 -8.96 -20.59 36.29
C SER A 17 -9.90 -20.62 35.08
N ALA A 18 -11.20 -20.53 35.33
CA ALA A 18 -12.17 -20.22 34.28
C ALA A 18 -11.91 -18.78 33.81
N LEU A 19 -11.25 -18.62 32.68
CA LEU A 19 -11.21 -17.38 31.93
C LEU A 19 -12.62 -17.11 31.40
N VAL A 20 -13.38 -16.29 32.12
CA VAL A 20 -14.62 -15.72 31.62
C VAL A 20 -14.22 -14.66 30.59
N SER A 21 -14.15 -15.05 29.32
CA SER A 21 -14.08 -14.09 28.22
C SER A 21 -15.43 -13.41 28.07
N LEU A 22 -15.57 -12.23 28.68
CA LEU A 22 -16.69 -11.34 28.38
C LEU A 22 -16.53 -10.83 26.94
N PRO A 23 -17.58 -10.89 26.09
CA PRO A 23 -17.53 -10.22 24.81
C PRO A 23 -17.44 -8.72 25.06
N VAL A 24 -16.28 -8.13 24.77
CA VAL A 24 -16.16 -6.68 24.69
C VAL A 24 -16.93 -6.29 23.42
N ALA A 25 -18.17 -5.83 23.57
CA ALA A 25 -18.85 -5.13 22.51
C ALA A 25 -17.97 -3.91 22.18
N ALA A 26 -17.37 -3.91 20.98
CA ALA A 26 -16.69 -2.74 20.45
C ALA A 26 -17.73 -1.62 20.41
N HIS A 27 -17.62 -0.67 21.34
CA HIS A 27 -18.46 0.50 21.32
C HIS A 27 -18.13 1.25 20.03
N ALA A 28 -19.17 1.65 19.28
CA ALA A 28 -18.96 2.56 18.16
C ALA A 28 -18.24 3.81 18.68
N ALA A 29 -17.19 4.23 17.99
CA ALA A 29 -16.43 5.41 18.39
C ALA A 29 -17.34 6.66 18.27
N ASP A 30 -17.11 7.68 19.11
CA ASP A 30 -17.90 8.93 19.06
C ASP A 30 -17.63 9.73 17.76
N GLY A 31 -16.54 9.39 17.07
CA GLY A 31 -16.13 9.93 15.77
C GLY A 31 -14.70 9.49 15.42
N PRO A 32 -14.19 9.78 14.21
CA PRO A 32 -12.86 9.35 13.77
C PRO A 32 -11.71 9.82 14.69
N ALA A 33 -11.84 10.99 15.31
CA ALA A 33 -10.86 11.52 16.27
C ALA A 33 -10.73 10.65 17.54
N SER A 34 -11.73 9.84 17.86
CA SER A 34 -11.70 8.92 19.00
C SER A 34 -11.17 7.53 18.66
N ILE A 35 -10.81 7.27 17.40
CA ILE A 35 -10.19 6.03 16.93
C ILE A 35 -8.67 6.22 16.97
N PRO A 36 -7.94 5.60 17.91
CA PRO A 36 -6.48 5.68 17.95
C PRO A 36 -5.88 5.00 16.73
N ALA A 37 -4.78 5.54 16.25
CA ALA A 37 -4.10 4.98 15.10
C ALA A 37 -2.57 5.07 15.24
N SER A 38 -1.88 4.35 14.37
CA SER A 38 -0.42 4.35 14.31
C SER A 38 0.03 4.26 12.86
N PRO A 39 1.17 4.82 12.45
CA PRO A 39 1.62 4.66 11.08
C PRO A 39 1.99 3.20 10.76
N PRO A 40 1.76 2.73 9.53
CA PRO A 40 1.07 3.42 8.43
C PRO A 40 -0.45 3.15 8.42
N GLN A 41 -1.23 4.04 7.76
CA GLN A 41 -2.70 3.91 7.67
C GLN A 41 -3.21 4.10 6.24
N HIS A 42 -3.66 3.02 5.62
CA HIS A 42 -4.49 3.09 4.41
C HIS A 42 -5.86 3.64 4.78
N PHE A 43 -6.32 4.66 4.07
CA PHE A 43 -7.65 5.24 4.31
C PHE A 43 -8.54 5.24 3.07
N ILE A 44 -7.98 5.02 1.88
CA ILE A 44 -8.72 4.75 0.65
C ILE A 44 -8.05 3.59 -0.06
N ASN A 45 -8.85 2.62 -0.51
CA ASN A 45 -8.39 1.49 -1.31
C ASN A 45 -9.40 1.25 -2.42
N THR A 46 -8.94 1.04 -3.65
CA THR A 46 -9.77 0.60 -4.77
C THR A 46 -9.12 -0.62 -5.40
N SER A 47 -9.89 -1.70 -5.54
CA SER A 47 -9.38 -2.94 -6.15
C SER A 47 -9.82 -3.02 -7.60
N HIS A 48 -8.95 -3.55 -8.45
CA HIS A 48 -9.20 -3.67 -9.88
C HIS A 48 -8.51 -4.89 -10.47
N ASP A 49 -9.06 -5.39 -11.56
CA ASP A 49 -8.49 -6.50 -12.30
C ASP A 49 -7.34 -6.00 -13.19
N VAL A 50 -6.26 -6.77 -13.23
CA VAL A 50 -5.12 -6.53 -14.12
C VAL A 50 -4.65 -7.89 -14.65
N PRO A 51 -4.22 -8.03 -15.91
CA PRO A 51 -3.57 -9.26 -16.34
C PRO A 51 -2.33 -9.52 -15.48
N GLY A 52 -2.20 -10.69 -14.87
CA GLY A 52 -1.04 -11.03 -14.04
C GLY A 52 0.25 -11.30 -14.82
N ASP A 53 0.13 -11.61 -16.12
CA ASP A 53 1.24 -11.69 -17.07
C ASP A 53 1.23 -10.45 -17.96
N PHE A 54 1.99 -9.44 -17.55
CA PHE A 54 2.15 -8.18 -18.28
C PHE A 54 3.63 -7.87 -18.51
N GLY A 55 3.92 -7.26 -19.66
CA GLY A 55 5.23 -6.70 -20.00
C GLY A 55 5.44 -5.30 -19.43
N GLU A 56 4.39 -4.48 -19.33
CA GLU A 56 4.43 -3.15 -18.73
C GLU A 56 3.13 -2.84 -17.98
N TYR A 57 3.24 -2.34 -16.75
CA TYR A 57 2.15 -1.67 -16.05
C TYR A 57 2.45 -0.18 -15.95
N ARG A 58 1.51 0.66 -16.35
CA ARG A 58 1.70 2.11 -16.45
C ARG A 58 0.47 2.85 -15.94
N TYR A 59 0.69 4.00 -15.31
CA TYR A 59 -0.36 4.96 -14.98
C TYR A 59 0.24 6.36 -14.81
N THR A 60 -0.57 7.37 -15.07
CA THR A 60 -0.28 8.79 -14.84
C THR A 60 -1.07 9.25 -13.62
N VAL A 61 -0.37 9.76 -12.61
CA VAL A 61 -0.97 10.33 -11.39
C VAL A 61 -0.93 11.86 -11.44
N GLN A 62 -2.03 12.49 -11.04
CA GLN A 62 -2.16 13.94 -10.84
C GLN A 62 -2.82 14.19 -9.50
N VAL A 63 -2.07 14.76 -8.55
CA VAL A 63 -2.62 15.12 -7.24
C VAL A 63 -3.07 16.57 -7.27
N ASP A 64 -4.36 16.80 -7.03
CA ASP A 64 -5.02 18.12 -7.12
C ASP A 64 -5.30 18.74 -5.74
N THR A 65 -5.02 18.00 -4.67
CA THR A 65 -5.05 18.54 -3.30
C THR A 65 -3.76 19.29 -3.00
N ASP A 66 -3.87 20.36 -2.21
CA ASP A 66 -2.70 20.98 -1.60
C ASP A 66 -1.97 19.99 -0.69
N VAL A 67 -0.64 20.00 -0.76
CA VAL A 67 0.19 19.16 0.10
C VAL A 67 0.13 19.71 1.52
N GLN A 68 -0.74 19.15 2.34
CA GLN A 68 -0.92 19.57 3.74
C GLN A 68 0.10 18.92 4.68
N THR A 69 0.63 17.74 4.31
CA THR A 69 1.61 16.98 5.11
C THR A 69 2.58 16.24 4.20
N ASP A 70 3.76 15.90 4.71
CA ASP A 70 4.79 15.11 3.99
C ASP A 70 4.54 13.60 4.03
N ASN A 71 3.34 13.17 4.43
CA ASN A 71 3.08 11.81 4.88
C ASN A 71 1.99 11.10 4.07
N ILE A 72 1.59 11.62 2.90
CA ILE A 72 0.59 10.96 2.05
C ILE A 72 1.28 10.24 0.89
N TYR A 73 0.89 8.99 0.66
CA TYR A 73 1.36 8.16 -0.42
C TYR A 73 0.21 7.81 -1.36
N TYR A 74 0.39 8.10 -2.65
CA TYR A 74 -0.56 7.78 -3.72
C TYR A 74 0.04 6.67 -4.59
N ALA A 75 -0.53 5.47 -4.53
CA ALA A 75 0.17 4.29 -5.01
C ALA A 75 -0.74 3.22 -5.61
N HIS A 76 -0.15 2.41 -6.49
CA HIS A 76 -0.74 1.18 -7.00
C HIS A 76 0.10 0.00 -6.50
N TYR A 77 -0.55 -1.05 -6.02
CA TYR A 77 0.00 -2.34 -5.59
C TYR A 77 -0.48 -3.45 -6.53
N LEU A 78 0.46 -4.24 -7.06
CA LEU A 78 0.16 -5.44 -7.83
C LEU A 78 0.47 -6.67 -7.00
N TYR A 79 -0.54 -7.53 -6.82
CA TYR A 79 -0.41 -8.72 -5.98
C TYR A 79 0.37 -9.81 -6.69
N GLY A 80 1.37 -10.36 -6.02
CA GLY A 80 2.04 -11.59 -6.40
C GLY A 80 1.44 -12.80 -5.69
N PRO A 81 1.88 -14.02 -6.06
CA PRO A 81 1.53 -15.23 -5.33
C PRO A 81 2.04 -15.19 -3.89
N ASP A 82 1.40 -15.96 -3.00
CA ASP A 82 1.82 -16.19 -1.63
C ASP A 82 2.03 -14.91 -0.79
N GLY A 83 1.22 -13.88 -1.04
CA GLY A 83 1.28 -12.61 -0.32
C GLY A 83 2.44 -11.70 -0.73
N THR A 84 3.15 -12.02 -1.81
CA THR A 84 4.16 -11.13 -2.40
C THR A 84 3.50 -10.04 -3.25
N GLY A 85 4.28 -9.11 -3.79
CA GLY A 85 3.78 -8.10 -4.72
C GLY A 85 4.73 -6.93 -4.85
N PHE A 86 4.33 -5.89 -5.58
CA PHE A 86 5.06 -4.64 -5.57
C PHE A 86 4.10 -3.46 -5.56
N TYR A 87 4.57 -2.34 -5.02
CA TYR A 87 3.92 -1.05 -5.29
C TYR A 87 4.83 -0.12 -6.07
N SER A 88 4.18 0.86 -6.68
CA SER A 88 4.81 2.11 -7.11
C SER A 88 3.93 3.30 -6.76
N GLY A 89 4.51 4.49 -6.60
CA GLY A 89 3.72 5.68 -6.30
C GLY A 89 4.55 6.92 -6.00
N ILE A 90 3.85 8.01 -5.66
CA ILE A 90 4.43 9.32 -5.34
C ILE A 90 4.03 9.79 -3.93
N GLN A 91 4.97 10.44 -3.24
CA GLN A 91 4.86 11.00 -1.90
C GLN A 91 5.17 12.50 -1.97
N PRO A 92 4.18 13.37 -2.30
CA PRO A 92 4.39 14.81 -2.32
C PRO A 92 4.84 15.35 -0.96
N HIS A 93 5.76 16.31 -0.98
CA HIS A 93 6.26 17.03 0.18
C HIS A 93 5.96 18.52 0.08
N THR A 94 5.74 19.14 1.24
CA THR A 94 5.53 20.58 1.43
C THR A 94 6.69 21.43 0.92
N THR A 95 7.87 20.84 0.74
CA THR A 95 9.07 21.49 0.18
C THR A 95 9.01 21.70 -1.35
N GLY A 96 7.91 21.33 -2.02
CA GLY A 96 7.82 21.35 -3.49
C GLY A 96 8.60 20.22 -4.16
N LYS A 97 8.89 19.16 -3.40
CA LYS A 97 9.52 17.93 -3.88
C LYS A 97 8.57 16.76 -3.70
N ALA A 98 8.88 15.62 -4.30
CA ALA A 98 8.20 14.37 -4.01
C ALA A 98 9.19 13.21 -3.88
N GLY A 99 8.92 12.36 -2.89
CA GLY A 99 9.42 11.00 -2.86
C GLY A 99 8.71 10.15 -3.92
N VAL A 100 9.44 9.21 -4.51
CA VAL A 100 8.90 8.20 -5.42
C VAL A 100 9.40 6.85 -4.93
N ARG A 101 8.49 5.87 -4.87
CA ARG A 101 8.85 4.52 -4.44
C ARG A 101 8.52 3.50 -5.52
N PHE A 102 9.36 2.48 -5.60
CA PHE A 102 9.14 1.28 -6.39
C PHE A 102 9.69 0.10 -5.61
N SER A 103 8.81 -0.63 -4.92
CA SER A 103 9.21 -1.64 -3.93
C SER A 103 8.56 -2.97 -4.22
N TYR A 104 9.35 -4.04 -4.22
CA TYR A 104 8.86 -5.41 -4.23
C TYR A 104 8.92 -6.02 -2.82
N PHE A 105 7.84 -6.67 -2.43
CA PHE A 105 7.63 -7.37 -1.17
C PHE A 105 7.72 -8.86 -1.41
N GLY A 106 8.79 -9.48 -0.94
CA GLY A 106 9.00 -10.91 -1.10
C GLY A 106 10.45 -11.34 -0.90
N PRO A 107 10.69 -12.57 -0.45
CA PRO A 107 12.04 -13.11 -0.33
C PRO A 107 12.69 -13.30 -1.70
N GLY A 108 14.03 -13.26 -1.73
CA GLY A 108 14.82 -13.69 -2.90
C GLY A 108 14.89 -12.69 -4.05
N ALA A 109 14.26 -11.52 -3.93
CA ALA A 109 14.47 -10.44 -4.89
C ALA A 109 15.85 -9.80 -4.72
N THR A 110 16.43 -9.33 -5.84
CA THR A 110 17.77 -8.75 -5.89
C THR A 110 17.72 -7.32 -6.45
N PRO A 111 18.30 -6.31 -5.77
CA PRO A 111 18.39 -4.96 -6.31
C PRO A 111 19.34 -4.91 -7.51
N LEU A 112 18.98 -4.17 -8.56
CA LEU A 112 19.76 -4.04 -9.80
C LEU A 112 20.16 -2.60 -10.14
N HIS A 113 19.82 -1.63 -9.29
CA HIS A 113 20.04 -0.22 -9.54
C HIS A 113 20.48 0.48 -8.25
N ASP A 114 21.30 1.54 -8.35
CA ASP A 114 21.91 2.22 -7.20
C ASP A 114 20.88 2.89 -6.27
N ASN A 115 19.73 3.28 -6.82
CA ASN A 115 18.58 3.77 -6.05
C ASN A 115 17.88 2.68 -5.22
N CYS A 116 18.29 1.41 -5.35
CA CYS A 116 17.65 0.28 -4.71
C CYS A 116 18.51 -0.33 -3.60
N LYS A 117 17.84 -0.82 -2.55
CA LYS A 117 18.46 -1.57 -1.47
C LYS A 117 17.61 -2.77 -1.10
N SER A 118 18.26 -3.79 -0.54
CA SER A 118 17.55 -4.94 0.04
C SER A 118 16.69 -4.53 1.23
N GLY A 119 15.54 -5.19 1.35
CA GLY A 119 14.48 -4.90 2.31
C GLY A 119 13.41 -3.96 1.75
N ALA A 120 12.15 -4.20 2.12
CA ALA A 120 10.99 -3.36 1.79
C ALA A 120 10.16 -3.18 3.07
N ASP A 121 9.99 -1.93 3.52
CA ASP A 121 9.30 -1.55 4.76
C ASP A 121 9.74 -2.38 6.00
N SER A 122 11.06 -2.50 6.16
CA SER A 122 11.73 -3.32 7.20
C SER A 122 11.55 -4.84 7.06
N GLY A 123 10.79 -5.30 6.07
CA GLY A 123 10.58 -6.71 5.72
C GLY A 123 11.48 -7.20 4.58
N LYS A 124 11.21 -8.42 4.10
CA LYS A 124 11.92 -9.04 2.96
C LYS A 124 11.48 -8.38 1.66
N GLY A 125 12.43 -8.09 0.77
CA GLY A 125 12.11 -7.44 -0.50
C GLY A 125 13.24 -6.60 -1.03
N VAL A 126 12.88 -5.68 -1.92
CA VAL A 126 13.75 -4.61 -2.43
C VAL A 126 12.94 -3.34 -2.49
N THR A 127 13.49 -2.25 -1.98
CA THR A 127 12.93 -0.90 -2.11
C THR A 127 13.82 -0.09 -3.03
N CYS A 128 13.24 0.62 -3.99
CA CYS A 128 13.91 1.64 -4.78
C CYS A 128 13.26 2.99 -4.54
N ALA A 129 14.08 4.05 -4.45
CA ALA A 129 13.60 5.37 -4.08
C ALA A 129 14.30 6.50 -4.85
N ILE A 130 13.51 7.52 -5.16
CA ILE A 130 13.98 8.88 -5.46
C ILE A 130 13.32 9.79 -4.41
N ASP A 131 14.04 10.77 -3.89
CA ASP A 131 13.53 11.68 -2.84
C ASP A 131 13.52 13.16 -3.23
N ASP A 132 13.93 13.48 -4.46
CA ASP A 132 14.18 14.85 -4.92
C ASP A 132 13.46 15.19 -6.23
N LEU A 133 12.40 14.45 -6.59
CA LEU A 133 11.60 14.79 -7.77
C LEU A 133 10.96 16.17 -7.59
N GLU A 134 11.11 17.08 -8.56
CA GLU A 134 10.37 18.34 -8.53
C GLU A 134 8.87 18.08 -8.52
N TYR A 135 8.15 18.75 -7.63
CA TYR A 135 6.72 18.54 -7.47
C TYR A 135 5.92 19.85 -7.53
N ALA A 136 4.76 19.78 -8.16
CA ALA A 136 3.73 20.80 -8.13
C ALA A 136 2.35 20.16 -8.17
N LYS A 137 1.40 20.74 -7.41
CA LYS A 137 -0.02 20.38 -7.46
C LYS A 137 -0.55 20.46 -8.89
N GLY A 138 -1.40 19.51 -9.27
CA GLY A 138 -1.98 19.40 -10.61
C GLY A 138 -0.98 19.00 -11.71
N ARG A 139 0.30 18.79 -11.38
CA ARG A 139 1.27 18.25 -12.33
C ARG A 139 1.09 16.75 -12.49
N LYS A 140 1.17 16.29 -13.74
CA LYS A 140 1.05 14.89 -14.13
C LYS A 140 2.40 14.19 -14.11
N TYR A 141 2.45 13.02 -13.49
CA TYR A 141 3.61 12.13 -13.52
C TYR A 141 3.21 10.74 -13.97
N THR A 142 3.87 10.22 -15.00
CA THR A 142 3.66 8.84 -15.45
C THR A 142 4.65 7.91 -14.79
N ILE A 143 4.14 6.92 -14.06
CA ILE A 143 4.92 5.83 -13.50
C ILE A 143 4.73 4.60 -14.38
N ALA A 144 5.82 3.90 -14.69
CA ALA A 144 5.78 2.65 -15.43
C ALA A 144 6.70 1.60 -14.80
N ALA A 145 6.21 0.37 -14.70
CA ALA A 145 6.96 -0.81 -14.31
C ALA A 145 7.09 -1.72 -15.52
N LYS A 146 8.29 -1.79 -16.09
CA LYS A 146 8.56 -2.54 -17.33
C LYS A 146 9.35 -3.81 -17.04
N ARG A 147 8.83 -4.93 -17.51
CA ARG A 147 9.41 -6.27 -17.40
C ARG A 147 10.56 -6.43 -18.39
N SER A 148 11.59 -7.14 -17.95
CA SER A 148 12.60 -7.76 -18.80
C SER A 148 12.83 -9.20 -18.33
N LYS A 149 13.41 -10.04 -19.21
CA LYS A 149 13.80 -11.41 -18.88
C LYS A 149 15.16 -11.72 -19.49
N ASP A 150 16.07 -12.20 -18.67
CA ASP A 150 17.41 -12.65 -19.05
C ASP A 150 17.65 -14.10 -18.56
N ALA A 151 18.91 -14.54 -18.58
CA ALA A 151 19.29 -15.88 -18.11
C ALA A 151 19.13 -16.02 -16.59
N GLU A 152 19.18 -14.91 -15.86
CA GLU A 152 19.13 -14.84 -14.41
C GLU A 152 17.70 -14.75 -13.88
N GLY A 153 16.73 -14.30 -14.68
CA GLY A 153 15.31 -14.36 -14.34
C GLY A 153 14.48 -13.21 -14.91
N ILE A 154 13.37 -12.91 -14.25
CA ILE A 154 12.50 -11.79 -14.57
C ILE A 154 12.91 -10.59 -13.72
N SER A 155 13.09 -9.43 -14.35
CA SER A 155 13.30 -8.16 -13.65
C SER A 155 12.24 -7.15 -14.03
N TYR A 156 12.00 -6.18 -13.14
CA TYR A 156 11.21 -5.01 -13.44
C TYR A 156 12.02 -3.74 -13.21
N THR A 157 11.91 -2.81 -14.15
CA THR A 157 12.47 -1.46 -14.05
C THR A 157 11.33 -0.47 -13.89
N GLY A 158 11.37 0.30 -12.81
CA GLY A 158 10.45 1.39 -12.52
C GLY A 158 10.98 2.72 -13.05
N THR A 159 10.15 3.47 -13.77
CA THR A 159 10.47 4.83 -14.24
C THR A 159 9.38 5.80 -13.84
N ILE A 160 9.74 7.07 -13.67
CA ILE A 160 8.80 8.18 -13.53
C ILE A 160 9.10 9.27 -14.56
N THR A 161 8.06 9.77 -15.21
CA THR A 161 8.13 10.83 -16.23
C THR A 161 7.33 12.03 -15.76
N ASP A 162 7.94 13.22 -15.69
CA ASP A 162 7.22 14.49 -15.53
C ASP A 162 6.66 14.88 -16.91
N GLU A 163 5.34 14.78 -17.07
CA GLU A 163 4.66 15.02 -18.35
C GLU A 163 4.73 16.49 -18.81
N SER A 164 4.98 17.43 -17.88
CA SER A 164 5.13 18.84 -18.23
C SER A 164 6.48 19.15 -18.89
N THR A 165 7.49 18.34 -18.61
CA THR A 165 8.86 18.52 -19.13
C THR A 165 9.30 17.42 -20.09
N GLY A 166 8.62 16.27 -20.10
CA GLY A 166 9.04 15.05 -20.79
C GLY A 166 10.23 14.33 -20.13
N ASN A 167 10.77 14.87 -19.02
CA ASN A 167 11.93 14.28 -18.35
C ASN A 167 11.55 12.98 -17.66
N THR A 168 12.27 11.91 -18.01
CA THR A 168 12.10 10.57 -17.42
C THR A 168 13.29 10.23 -16.54
N ARG A 169 13.02 9.73 -15.33
CA ARG A 169 14.01 9.23 -14.38
C ARG A 169 13.75 7.76 -14.07
N THR A 170 14.82 6.96 -13.98
CA THR A 170 14.74 5.60 -13.45
C THR A 170 14.57 5.66 -11.94
N ILE A 171 13.44 5.17 -11.42
CA ILE A 171 13.21 5.02 -9.98
C ILE A 171 14.15 3.94 -9.44
N GLY A 172 14.22 2.81 -10.16
CA GLY A 172 15.14 1.72 -9.88
C GLY A 172 14.74 0.43 -10.60
N ALA A 173 15.45 -0.65 -10.32
CA ALA A 173 15.17 -1.96 -10.87
C ALA A 173 15.47 -3.08 -9.86
N TRP A 174 14.68 -4.14 -9.91
CA TRP A 174 14.89 -5.35 -9.12
C TRP A 174 14.61 -6.61 -9.93
N ARG A 175 15.31 -7.69 -9.60
CA ARG A 175 15.07 -9.04 -10.12
C ARG A 175 14.22 -9.83 -9.14
N LEU A 176 13.24 -10.55 -9.67
CA LEU A 176 12.42 -11.50 -8.91
C LEU A 176 13.18 -12.81 -8.67
N PRO A 177 12.84 -13.58 -7.62
CA PRO A 177 13.39 -14.92 -7.46
C PRO A 177 13.03 -15.78 -8.68
N SER A 178 13.89 -16.73 -9.04
CA SER A 178 13.69 -17.59 -10.22
C SER A 178 12.41 -18.45 -10.14
N SER A 179 11.88 -18.65 -8.94
CA SER A 179 10.61 -19.34 -8.69
C SER A 179 9.37 -18.49 -9.00
N PHE A 180 9.52 -17.18 -9.21
CA PHE A 180 8.41 -16.30 -9.52
C PHE A 180 7.92 -16.55 -10.95
N THR A 181 6.61 -16.74 -11.10
CA THR A 181 5.99 -17.08 -12.38
C THR A 181 5.28 -15.86 -12.99
N LYS A 182 4.21 -15.40 -12.33
CA LYS A 182 3.41 -14.23 -12.72
C LYS A 182 2.81 -13.54 -11.50
N PHE A 183 2.33 -12.31 -11.69
CA PHE A 183 1.47 -11.67 -10.69
C PHE A 183 0.06 -12.30 -10.74
N ASN A 184 -0.74 -12.02 -9.72
CA ASN A 184 -2.15 -12.38 -9.70
C ASN A 184 -2.91 -11.51 -10.68
N ASP A 185 -4.10 -11.97 -11.08
CA ASP A 185 -4.96 -11.22 -11.99
C ASP A 185 -5.77 -10.14 -11.23
N SER A 186 -5.14 -9.50 -10.23
CA SER A 186 -5.73 -8.49 -9.37
C SER A 186 -4.68 -7.50 -8.85
N ALA A 187 -5.12 -6.28 -8.61
CA ALA A 187 -4.32 -5.20 -8.06
C ALA A 187 -5.18 -4.31 -7.15
N ASN A 188 -4.50 -3.41 -6.47
CA ASN A 188 -5.13 -2.41 -5.62
C ASN A 188 -4.46 -1.06 -5.88
N ALA A 189 -5.21 0.01 -5.83
CA ALA A 189 -4.66 1.34 -5.66
C ALA A 189 -5.10 1.90 -4.31
N PHE A 190 -4.18 2.57 -3.63
CA PHE A 190 -4.40 3.01 -2.27
C PHE A 190 -3.85 4.40 -2.04
N ILE A 191 -4.46 5.07 -1.05
CA ILE A 191 -3.95 6.32 -0.48
C ILE A 191 -3.70 6.07 0.99
N GLU A 192 -2.46 6.30 1.40
CA GLU A 192 -1.95 5.97 2.73
C GLU A 192 -1.38 7.21 3.41
N ARG A 193 -1.67 7.35 4.70
CA ARG A 193 -0.88 8.21 5.58
C ARG A 193 0.21 7.38 6.23
N PHE A 194 1.42 7.47 5.70
CA PHE A 194 2.50 6.52 6.01
C PHE A 194 3.33 6.89 7.26
N LYS A 195 3.10 8.08 7.83
CA LYS A 195 3.82 8.60 9.01
C LYS A 195 2.89 9.41 9.94
N GLY A 196 3.07 9.17 11.25
CA GLY A 196 2.69 10.09 12.33
C GLY A 196 1.23 10.51 12.36
N ILE A 197 0.34 9.58 12.71
CA ILE A 197 -1.07 9.89 12.93
C ILE A 197 -1.43 9.47 14.35
N GLU A 198 -2.09 10.34 15.12
CA GLU A 198 -2.51 10.05 16.49
C GLU A 198 -3.90 9.44 16.49
N SER A 199 -4.76 9.93 15.59
CA SER A 199 -6.12 9.44 15.42
C SER A 199 -6.52 9.39 13.95
N CYS A 200 -7.61 8.68 13.66
CA CYS A 200 -8.22 8.70 12.33
C CYS A 200 -8.83 10.05 11.96
N GLY A 201 -9.04 10.95 12.92
CA GLY A 201 -9.41 12.35 12.65
C GLY A 201 -8.32 13.15 11.92
N ASP A 202 -7.08 12.66 11.90
CA ASP A 202 -5.97 13.33 11.23
C ASP A 202 -5.88 12.99 9.72
N ILE A 203 -6.82 12.21 9.19
CA ILE A 203 -6.85 11.85 7.77
C ILE A 203 -7.36 13.05 6.96
N PRO A 204 -6.53 13.62 6.05
CA PRO A 204 -6.92 14.78 5.28
C PRO A 204 -7.88 14.40 4.14
N ALA A 205 -8.62 15.39 3.65
CA ALA A 205 -9.24 15.30 2.33
C ALA A 205 -8.18 15.12 1.26
N VAL A 206 -8.49 14.31 0.24
CA VAL A 206 -7.66 14.15 -0.95
C VAL A 206 -8.49 14.19 -2.23
N GLN A 207 -7.84 14.60 -3.31
CA GLN A 207 -8.33 14.63 -4.67
C GLN A 207 -7.15 14.30 -5.58
N VAL A 208 -7.27 13.20 -6.30
CA VAL A 208 -6.24 12.67 -7.20
C VAL A 208 -6.90 12.03 -8.42
N SER A 209 -6.32 12.29 -9.59
CA SER A 209 -6.71 11.68 -10.85
C SER A 209 -5.65 10.69 -11.30
N TYR A 210 -6.10 9.54 -11.77
CA TYR A 210 -5.27 8.54 -12.43
C TYR A 210 -5.74 8.38 -13.88
N SER A 211 -4.81 8.44 -14.82
CA SER A 211 -5.07 8.28 -16.26
C SER A 211 -4.02 7.40 -16.92
N ASN A 212 -4.24 7.00 -18.16
CA ASN A 212 -3.35 6.06 -18.88
C ASN A 212 -3.03 4.79 -18.07
N VAL A 213 -3.98 4.33 -17.25
CA VAL A 213 -3.80 3.10 -16.48
C VAL A 213 -3.91 1.92 -17.44
N THR A 214 -2.77 1.29 -17.72
CA THR A 214 -2.67 0.26 -18.75
C THR A 214 -1.79 -0.91 -18.32
N ALA A 215 -2.12 -2.09 -18.84
CA ALA A 215 -1.24 -3.25 -18.88
C ALA A 215 -0.95 -3.59 -20.35
N ASP A 216 0.31 -3.55 -20.76
CA ASP A 216 0.73 -3.73 -22.17
C ASP A 216 -0.05 -2.85 -23.16
N GLY A 217 -0.30 -1.60 -22.76
CA GLY A 217 -1.05 -0.61 -23.54
C GLY A 217 -2.57 -0.84 -23.59
N LYS A 218 -3.09 -1.91 -22.98
CA LYS A 218 -4.54 -2.13 -22.85
C LYS A 218 -5.07 -1.35 -21.64
N PRO A 219 -6.10 -0.49 -21.81
CA PRO A 219 -6.72 0.22 -20.70
C PRO A 219 -7.30 -0.72 -19.64
N ILE A 220 -7.09 -0.41 -18.37
CA ILE A 220 -7.65 -1.13 -17.23
C ILE A 220 -8.98 -0.51 -16.81
N ALA A 221 -9.98 -1.36 -16.58
CA ALA A 221 -11.29 -0.91 -16.09
C ALA A 221 -11.27 -0.72 -14.57
N PHE A 222 -12.03 0.27 -14.12
CA PHE A 222 -12.27 0.57 -12.71
C PHE A 222 -13.77 0.61 -12.50
N GLU A 223 -14.23 0.14 -11.34
CA GLU A 223 -15.63 0.27 -10.96
C GLU A 223 -15.81 1.57 -10.16
N PRO A 224 -16.85 2.37 -10.46
CA PRO A 224 -17.17 3.52 -9.64
C PRO A 224 -17.62 3.06 -8.25
N GLU A 225 -17.20 3.79 -7.23
CA GLU A 225 -17.47 3.48 -5.84
C GLU A 225 -17.88 4.76 -5.10
N SER A 226 -18.76 4.63 -4.11
CA SER A 226 -19.04 5.69 -3.16
C SER A 226 -19.08 5.09 -1.78
N HIS A 227 -18.24 5.65 -0.91
CA HIS A 227 -18.08 5.22 0.46
C HIS A 227 -18.61 6.32 1.40
N THR A 228 -19.36 5.90 2.41
CA THR A 228 -19.84 6.78 3.49
C THR A 228 -19.10 6.42 4.77
N ALA A 229 -18.44 7.41 5.37
CA ALA A 229 -17.60 7.28 6.54
C ALA A 229 -18.27 6.48 7.66
N GLY A 230 -17.51 5.56 8.25
CA GLY A 230 -17.91 4.82 9.44
C GLY A 230 -17.09 5.23 10.66
N ASN A 231 -17.73 5.31 11.83
CA ASN A 231 -17.06 5.50 13.12
C ASN A 231 -16.55 4.17 13.72
N LYS A 232 -16.15 3.22 12.87
CA LYS A 232 -15.66 1.92 13.29
C LYS A 232 -14.20 1.79 12.88
N PRO A 233 -13.30 1.44 13.81
CA PRO A 233 -11.93 1.14 13.44
C PRO A 233 -11.90 0.03 12.39
N GLY A 234 -11.09 0.22 11.36
CA GLY A 234 -10.72 -0.84 10.43
C GLY A 234 -10.02 -2.00 11.13
N SER A 235 -9.70 -3.05 10.38
CA SER A 235 -9.06 -4.25 10.93
C SER A 235 -7.55 -4.25 10.73
N GLY A 236 -6.83 -4.93 11.63
CA GLY A 236 -5.39 -5.10 11.54
C GLY A 236 -4.62 -3.80 11.75
N ILE A 237 -3.58 -3.58 10.94
CA ILE A 237 -2.74 -2.38 11.05
C ILE A 237 -3.35 -1.15 10.37
N TYR A 238 -4.47 -1.28 9.65
CA TYR A 238 -5.13 -0.18 8.93
C TYR A 238 -6.46 0.19 9.61
N THR A 239 -6.35 0.71 10.84
CA THR A 239 -7.47 1.12 11.68
C THR A 239 -8.26 2.31 11.15
N CYS A 240 -7.69 3.09 10.24
CA CYS A 240 -8.34 4.25 9.62
C CYS A 240 -8.86 4.01 8.21
N GLY A 241 -9.02 2.75 7.80
CA GLY A 241 -9.80 2.45 6.60
C GLY A 241 -11.20 3.04 6.73
N ASP A 242 -11.68 3.69 5.68
CA ASP A 242 -13.10 4.03 5.53
C ASP A 242 -13.66 5.03 6.56
N VAL A 243 -12.78 5.82 7.19
CA VAL A 243 -13.13 6.88 8.16
C VAL A 243 -13.48 8.23 7.51
N SER A 244 -13.39 8.30 6.18
CA SER A 244 -13.75 9.46 5.37
C SER A 244 -14.81 9.07 4.34
N ASP A 245 -15.69 10.01 3.98
CA ASP A 245 -16.46 9.85 2.76
C ASP A 245 -15.50 9.94 1.59
N TYR A 246 -15.63 9.04 0.63
CA TYR A 246 -14.90 9.15 -0.62
C TYR A 246 -15.69 8.61 -1.80
N THR A 247 -15.34 9.08 -2.98
CA THR A 247 -15.86 8.59 -4.25
C THR A 247 -14.71 8.18 -5.14
N VAL A 248 -14.84 7.02 -5.77
CA VAL A 248 -14.09 6.63 -6.95
C VAL A 248 -14.99 6.83 -8.15
N SER A 249 -14.62 7.69 -9.08
CA SER A 249 -15.37 7.92 -10.32
C SER A 249 -14.54 7.56 -11.54
N THR A 250 -15.19 7.16 -12.62
CA THR A 250 -14.53 6.85 -13.89
C THR A 250 -15.42 7.26 -15.05
N ASP A 251 -14.81 7.78 -16.11
CA ASP A 251 -15.47 8.06 -17.40
C ASP A 251 -15.27 6.92 -18.42
N GLY A 252 -14.58 5.85 -18.01
CA GLY A 252 -14.29 4.67 -18.83
C GLY A 252 -12.92 4.04 -18.54
N PRO A 253 -12.57 2.94 -19.22
CA PRO A 253 -11.30 2.25 -19.00
C PRO A 253 -10.09 3.16 -19.18
N GLY A 254 -9.07 2.96 -18.35
CA GLY A 254 -7.79 3.65 -18.40
C GLY A 254 -7.68 4.86 -17.48
N GLY A 255 -8.71 5.21 -16.72
CA GLY A 255 -8.64 6.27 -15.73
C GLY A 255 -9.74 6.23 -14.68
N TYR A 256 -9.44 6.83 -13.55
CA TYR A 256 -10.36 7.02 -12.44
C TYR A 256 -9.91 8.21 -11.59
N ASP A 257 -10.85 8.83 -10.89
CA ASP A 257 -10.62 9.90 -9.94
C ASP A 257 -11.01 9.45 -8.55
N VAL A 258 -10.24 9.89 -7.56
CA VAL A 258 -10.56 9.72 -6.15
C VAL A 258 -10.77 11.09 -5.55
N LYS A 259 -11.87 11.27 -4.83
CA LYS A 259 -12.15 12.47 -4.04
C LYS A 259 -12.66 12.06 -2.66
N SER A 260 -12.09 12.60 -1.60
CA SER A 260 -12.56 12.41 -0.23
C SER A 260 -12.84 13.71 0.48
N THR A 261 -13.65 13.63 1.53
CA THR A 261 -13.75 14.67 2.57
C THR A 261 -12.76 14.38 3.70
N PRO A 262 -12.44 15.36 4.57
CA PRO A 262 -11.71 15.06 5.80
C PRO A 262 -12.52 14.06 6.65
N ALA A 263 -11.84 13.25 7.45
CA ALA A 263 -12.53 12.41 8.42
C ALA A 263 -13.41 13.28 9.36
N SER A 264 -14.68 12.91 9.52
CA SER A 264 -15.69 13.65 10.27
C SER A 264 -16.45 12.77 11.26
#